data_AF-A0A7V8BKI3-F1
#
_entry.id   AF-A0A7V8BKI3-F1
#
_cell.length_a   1.000
_cell.length_b   1.000
_cell.length_c   1.000
_cell.angle_alpha   90.00
_cell.angle_beta   90.00
_cell.angle_gamma   90.00
#
_symmetry.space_group_name_H-M   'P 1'
#
loop_
_entity.id
_entity.type
_entity.pdbx_description
1 polymer ?
#
loop_
_entity_poly.entity_id
_entity_poly.type
_entity_poly.pdbx_seq_one_letter_code
_entity_poly.pdbx_strand_id
1 'polypeptide(L)' 'MRQRKRLKLICSLCEGSGWLCDEHPDLPWSHDDDCEGGGIACRCNELARLPLREVFVDFDALDAGVR' A
#
# COMPACT_ATOMS: atom_id res chain seq x y z
N MET A 1 3.29 22.12 20.09
CA MET A 1 3.74 22.28 18.70
C MET A 1 3.14 21.14 17.90
N ARG A 2 2.21 21.41 16.97
CA ARG A 2 1.60 20.38 16.12
C ARG A 2 2.60 19.96 15.04
N GLN A 3 2.90 18.68 14.95
CA GLN A 3 3.78 18.16 13.90
C GLN A 3 2.94 17.55 12.79
N ARG A 4 3.23 17.89 11.52
CA ARG A 4 2.62 17.21 10.37
C ARG A 4 3.43 15.99 10.00
N LYS A 5 2.80 14.82 10.05
CA LYS A 5 3.38 13.58 9.53
C LYS A 5 2.70 13.23 8.21
N ARG A 6 3.51 12.92 7.20
CA ARG A 6 3.03 12.36 5.94
C ARG A 6 2.89 10.86 6.11
N LEU A 7 1.67 10.35 5.95
CA LEU A 7 1.38 8.91 5.93
C LEU A 7 1.01 8.49 4.51
N LYS A 8 1.54 7.33 4.10
CA LYS A 8 1.18 6.67 2.85
C LYS A 8 0.13 5.62 3.16
N LEU A 9 -1.07 5.76 2.61
CA LEU A 9 -2.08 4.70 2.64
C LEU A 9 -1.75 3.68 1.55
N ILE A 10 -1.28 2.52 1.98
CA ILE A 10 -0.89 1.40 1.12
C ILE A 10 -2.03 0.37 1.14
N CYS A 11 -2.37 -0.21 -0.01
CA CYS A 11 -3.30 -1.33 -0.06
C CYS A 11 -2.60 -2.58 0.49
N SER A 12 -3.18 -3.21 1.51
CA SER A 12 -2.59 -4.41 2.15
C SER A 12 -2.57 -5.64 1.26
N LEU A 13 -3.37 -5.67 0.19
CA LEU A 13 -3.49 -6.82 -0.71
C LEU A 13 -2.36 -6.84 -1.76
N CYS A 14 -2.08 -5.69 -2.39
CA CYS A 14 -1.01 -5.57 -3.39
C CYS A 14 0.27 -4.93 -2.83
N GLU A 15 0.29 -4.63 -1.53
CA GLU A 15 1.37 -3.94 -0.82
C GLU A 15 1.80 -2.60 -1.46
N GLY A 16 0.87 -1.97 -2.18
CA GLY A 16 1.09 -0.69 -2.87
C GLY A 16 1.67 -0.82 -4.28
N SER A 17 1.93 -2.03 -4.77
CA SER A 17 2.37 -2.25 -6.16
C SER A 17 1.26 -1.92 -7.17
N GLY A 18 0.00 -2.11 -6.78
CA GLY A 18 -1.14 -2.02 -7.68
C GLY A 18 -1.41 -3.30 -8.49
N TRP A 19 -0.64 -4.37 -8.26
CA TRP A 19 -0.70 -5.63 -9.01
C TRP A 19 -0.80 -6.84 -8.08
N LEU A 20 -1.53 -7.87 -8.52
CA LEU A 20 -1.69 -9.16 -7.85
C LEU A 20 -1.24 -10.27 -8.80
N CYS A 21 -0.88 -11.44 -8.28
CA CYS A 21 -0.59 -12.58 -9.13
C CYS A 21 -1.88 -13.15 -9.74
N ASP A 22 -1.85 -13.52 -11.02
CA ASP A 22 -2.98 -14.17 -11.71
C ASP A 22 -3.27 -15.57 -11.14
N GLU A 23 -2.22 -16.33 -10.80
CA GLU A 23 -2.36 -17.66 -10.19
C GLU A 23 -2.72 -17.58 -8.69
N HIS A 24 -2.27 -16.51 -8.02
CA HIS A 24 -2.47 -16.27 -6.59
C HIS A 24 -3.08 -14.87 -6.37
N PRO A 25 -4.39 -14.69 -6.61
CA PRO A 25 -5.04 -13.38 -6.60
C PRO A 25 -5.16 -12.75 -5.19
N ASP A 26 -4.72 -13.45 -4.15
CA ASP A 26 -4.58 -13.00 -2.77
C ASP A 26 -3.16 -12.53 -2.42
N LEU A 27 -2.19 -12.71 -3.33
CA LEU A 27 -0.80 -12.30 -3.15
C LEU A 27 -0.40 -11.16 -4.12
N PRO A 28 0.51 -10.26 -3.70
CA PRO A 28 1.03 -9.22 -4.59
C PRO A 28 1.82 -9.85 -5.75
N TRP A 29 1.78 -9.28 -6.96
CA TRP A 29 2.39 -9.95 -8.14
C TRP A 29 3.90 -10.26 -8.00
N SER A 30 4.63 -9.50 -7.18
CA SER A 30 6.06 -9.76 -6.90
C SER A 30 6.28 -10.67 -5.70
N HIS A 31 5.29 -11.48 -5.29
CA HIS A 31 5.30 -12.17 -3.99
C HIS A 31 6.41 -13.20 -3.83
N ASP A 32 6.97 -13.75 -4.91
CA ASP A 32 8.23 -14.53 -4.95
C ASP A 32 8.63 -14.82 -6.42
N ASP A 33 9.93 -14.97 -6.71
CA ASP A 33 10.46 -15.29 -8.06
C ASP A 33 10.13 -16.72 -8.54
N ASP A 34 9.57 -17.57 -7.67
CA ASP A 34 9.24 -18.98 -7.94
C ASP A 34 7.83 -19.18 -8.53
N CYS A 35 7.08 -18.10 -8.78
CA CYS A 35 5.74 -18.13 -9.35
C CYS A 35 5.76 -17.71 -10.83
N GLU A 36 5.29 -18.57 -11.75
CA GLU A 36 5.22 -18.27 -13.19
C GLU A 36 4.02 -17.38 -13.58
N GLY A 37 3.06 -17.21 -12.66
CA GLY A 37 1.86 -16.39 -12.86
C GLY A 37 2.11 -14.93 -13.27
N GLY A 38 1.31 -14.45 -14.22
CA GLY A 38 1.32 -13.07 -14.68
C GLY A 38 0.75 -12.08 -13.64
N GLY A 39 0.81 -10.78 -13.96
CA GLY A 39 0.30 -9.72 -13.11
C GLY A 39 -1.09 -9.24 -13.54
N ILE A 40 -2.06 -9.29 -12.63
CA ILE A 40 -3.40 -8.71 -12.79
C ILE A 40 -3.55 -7.43 -11.97
N ALA A 41 -4.41 -6.51 -12.41
CA ALA A 41 -4.61 -5.24 -11.70
C ALA A 41 -5.32 -5.46 -10.36
N CYS A 42 -4.77 -4.90 -9.28
CA CYS A 42 -5.43 -4.87 -7.98
C CYS A 42 -6.65 -3.94 -8.02
N ARG A 43 -7.70 -4.24 -7.24
CA ARG A 43 -8.89 -3.38 -7.13
C ARG A 43 -8.57 -1.94 -6.70
N CYS A 44 -7.53 -1.73 -5.91
CA CYS A 44 -7.12 -0.38 -5.49
C CYS A 44 -6.41 0.41 -6.59
N ASN A 45 -6.12 -0.23 -7.73
CA ASN A 45 -5.41 0.35 -8.85
C ASN A 45 -6.39 1.16 -9.73
N GLU A 46 -6.95 2.26 -9.18
CA GLU A 46 -8.06 2.99 -9.83
C GLU A 46 -7.66 3.77 -11.09
N LEU A 47 -6.39 3.76 -11.51
CA LEU A 47 -6.00 4.04 -12.92
C LEU A 47 -4.63 3.44 -13.37
N ALA A 48 -3.80 2.85 -12.50
CA ALA A 48 -2.33 2.93 -12.54
C ALA A 48 -1.79 4.37 -12.58
N ARG A 49 -2.61 5.38 -12.26
CA ARG A 49 -2.25 6.81 -12.42
C ARG A 49 -2.15 7.63 -11.15
N LEU A 50 -2.42 7.11 -9.96
CA LEU A 50 -2.02 7.77 -8.71
C LEU A 50 -1.62 6.75 -7.64
N PRO A 51 -0.32 6.55 -7.38
CA PRO A 51 0.12 5.72 -6.28
C PRO A 51 -0.11 6.48 -4.97
N LEU A 52 -0.71 5.79 -4.00
CA LEU A 52 -0.76 6.17 -2.59
C LEU A 52 -1.53 7.47 -2.31
N ARG A 53 -2.68 7.34 -1.65
CA ARG A 53 -3.31 8.50 -0.99
C ARG A 53 -2.35 8.97 0.10
N GLU A 54 -1.62 10.05 -0.18
CA GLU A 54 -0.84 10.75 0.83
C GLU A 54 -1.78 11.56 1.70
N VAL A 55 -1.77 11.27 3.01
CA VAL A 55 -2.53 12.05 3.99
C VAL A 55 -1.54 12.69 4.96
N PHE A 56 -1.80 13.97 5.26
CA PHE A 56 -1.06 14.72 6.27
C PHE A 56 -1.91 14.70 7.53
N VAL A 57 -1.38 14.07 8.58
CA VAL A 57 -2.02 14.06 9.90
C VAL A 57 -1.26 15.02 10.81
N ASP A 58 -2.00 15.89 11.51
CA ASP A 58 -1.45 16.66 12.62
C ASP A 58 -1.42 15.72 13.84
N PHE A 59 -0.24 15.55 14.44
CA PHE A 59 -0.06 14.71 15.62
C PHE A 59 0.40 15.58 16.79
N ASP A 60 -0.23 15.39 17.95
CA ASP A 60 0.18 16.01 19.19
C ASP A 60 1.18 15.08 19.90
N ALA A 61 2.27 15.65 20.43
CA ALA A 61 3.42 14.90 20.96
C ALA A 61 3.12 13.99 22.18
N LEU A 62 1.88 13.95 22.65
CA LEU A 62 1.43 13.12 23.78
C LEU A 62 1.18 11.65 23.40
N ASP A 63 0.94 11.35 22.11
CA ASP A 63 0.66 9.98 21.64
C ASP A 63 1.91 9.20 21.23
N ALA A 64 3.11 9.78 21.36
CA ALA A 64 4.39 9.12 21.03
C ALA A 64 4.82 8.03 22.04
N GLY A 65 4.03 7.81 23.09
CA GLY A 65 4.37 6.98 24.24
C GLY A 65 3.51 5.73 24.46
N VAL A 66 2.58 5.39 23.56
CA VAL A 66 1.82 4.13 23.69
C VAL A 66 2.64 3.01 23.05
N ARG A 67 3.46 2.37 23.90
CA ARG A 67 4.19 1.13 23.65
C ARG A 67 3.25 -0.07 23.63
#